data_AF-W9GJF5-F1
#
_entry.id   AF-W9GJF5-F1
#
_cell.length_a   1.000
_cell.length_b   1.000
_cell.length_c   1.000
_cell.angle_alpha   90.00
_cell.angle_beta   90.00
_cell.angle_gamma   90.00
#
_symmetry.space_group_name_H-M   'P 1'
#
loop_
_entity.id
_entity.type
_entity.pdbx_description
1 polymer ?
#
loop_
_entity_poly.entity_id
_entity_poly.type
_entity_poly.pdbx_seq_one_letter_code
_entity_poly.pdbx_strand_id
1 'polypeptide(L)'
;MPTIVLTRLADLRAGDVILSLDGRRYRTPLRVTDALGPIAPGSPVHGVRLESPNPASGIEWVFYPSQMDGHRLEVERPAHLHYH
;
A
#
# COMPACT_ATOMS: atom_id res chain seq x y z
N MET A 1 -2.46 9.95 -14.13
CA MET A 1 -1.83 8.63 -13.86
C MET A 1 -2.92 7.57 -13.94
N PRO A 2 -2.66 6.35 -14.45
CA PRO A 2 -3.69 5.32 -14.57
C PRO A 2 -4.16 4.90 -13.18
N THR A 3 -5.49 4.92 -12.98
CA THR A 3 -6.14 4.30 -11.82
C THR A 3 -6.46 2.87 -12.17
N ILE A 4 -6.02 1.95 -11.32
CA ILE A 4 -6.30 0.52 -11.42
C ILE A 4 -7.04 0.05 -10.18
N VAL A 5 -7.68 -1.11 -10.29
CA VAL A 5 -8.35 -1.76 -9.18
C VAL A 5 -7.58 -3.03 -8.85
N LEU A 6 -7.16 -3.15 -7.60
CA LEU A 6 -6.48 -4.33 -7.07
C LEU A 6 -7.35 -4.99 -6.00
N THR A 7 -7.20 -6.30 -5.86
CA THR A 7 -7.89 -7.09 -4.81
C THR A 7 -6.96 -7.93 -3.96
N ARG A 8 -5.65 -7.92 -4.28
CA ARG A 8 -4.62 -8.63 -3.52
C ARG A 8 -3.49 -7.67 -3.21
N LEU A 9 -3.00 -7.67 -1.97
CA LEU A 9 -1.87 -6.83 -1.59
C LEU A 9 -0.59 -7.18 -2.33
N ALA A 10 -0.44 -8.43 -2.79
CA ALA A 10 0.70 -8.87 -3.59
C ALA A 10 0.84 -8.12 -4.92
N ASP A 11 -0.22 -7.48 -5.41
CA ASP A 11 -0.19 -6.72 -6.66
C ASP A 11 0.24 -5.25 -6.47
N LEU A 12 0.33 -4.78 -5.22
CA LEU A 12 0.82 -3.44 -4.89
C LEU A 12 2.33 -3.35 -5.07
N ARG A 13 2.79 -2.18 -5.51
CA ARG A 13 4.19 -1.87 -5.74
C ARG A 13 4.59 -0.63 -4.94
N ALA A 14 5.87 -0.54 -4.59
CA ALA A 14 6.43 0.69 -4.05
C ALA A 14 6.11 1.88 -4.99
N GLY A 15 5.64 2.99 -4.41
CA GLY A 15 5.21 4.19 -5.13
C GLY A 15 3.74 4.20 -5.57
N ASP A 16 3.02 3.08 -5.51
CA ASP A 16 1.57 3.07 -5.70
C ASP A 16 0.88 3.97 -4.66
N VAL A 17 -0.19 4.66 -5.08
CA VAL A 17 -0.98 5.54 -4.20
C VAL A 17 -2.41 5.01 -4.09
N ILE A 18 -2.77 4.56 -2.90
CA ILE A 18 -4.09 4.00 -2.59
C ILE A 18 -5.07 5.14 -2.32
N LEU A 19 -6.14 5.19 -3.12
CA LEU A 19 -7.14 6.26 -3.11
C LEU A 19 -8.39 5.87 -2.30
N SER A 20 -8.82 4.61 -2.39
CA SER A 20 -10.03 4.13 -1.71
C SER A 20 -9.96 2.63 -1.38
N LEU A 21 -10.76 2.24 -0.39
CA LEU A 21 -11.02 0.84 0.01
C LEU A 21 -12.53 0.61 -0.03
N ASP A 22 -12.97 -0.38 -0.82
CA ASP A 22 -14.39 -0.72 -1.02
C ASP A 22 -15.27 0.50 -1.35
N GLY A 23 -14.75 1.39 -2.20
CA GLY A 23 -15.43 2.62 -2.61
C GLY A 23 -15.39 3.75 -1.59
N ARG A 24 -14.84 3.53 -0.39
CA ARG A 24 -14.62 4.58 0.61
C ARG A 24 -13.26 5.24 0.37
N ARG A 25 -13.29 6.50 -0.08
CA ARG A 25 -12.06 7.30 -0.26
C ARG A 25 -11.36 7.58 1.05
N TYR A 26 -10.04 7.46 1.05
CA TYR A 26 -9.20 7.96 2.12
C TYR A 26 -9.15 9.49 2.07
N ARG A 27 -9.20 10.13 3.25
CA ARG A 27 -9.04 11.61 3.36
C ARG A 27 -7.68 12.06 2.86
N THR A 28 -6.65 11.29 3.21
CA THR A 28 -5.28 11.43 2.70
C THR A 28 -4.95 10.12 1.99
N PRO A 29 -4.67 10.13 0.68
CA PRO A 29 -4.23 8.93 -0.03
C PRO A 29 -3.02 8.29 0.63
N LEU A 30 -2.94 6.97 0.63
CA LEU A 30 -1.86 6.22 1.28
C LEU A 30 -0.85 5.79 0.23
N ARG A 31 0.40 6.22 0.37
CA ARG A 31 1.48 5.82 -0.54
C ARG A 31 2.15 4.54 -0.03
N VAL A 32 2.36 3.57 -0.90
CA VAL A 32 3.13 2.36 -0.60
C VAL A 32 4.62 2.70 -0.61
N THR A 33 5.31 2.41 0.50
CA THR A 33 6.77 2.55 0.60
C THR A 33 7.46 1.26 0.20
N ASP A 34 6.97 0.13 0.71
CA ASP A 34 7.51 -1.19 0.41
C ASP A 34 6.38 -2.15 0.02
N ALA A 35 6.62 -2.90 -1.06
CA ALA A 35 5.72 -3.96 -1.50
C ALA A 35 5.63 -5.09 -0.46
N LEU A 36 4.74 -6.05 -0.70
CA LEU A 36 4.47 -7.15 0.24
C LEU A 36 5.76 -7.91 0.58
N GLY A 37 6.10 -7.93 1.87
CA GLY A 37 7.29 -8.61 2.38
C GLY A 37 7.23 -8.82 3.90
N PRO A 38 8.23 -9.48 4.51
CA PRO A 38 8.31 -9.66 5.95
C PRO A 38 8.28 -8.30 6.68
N ILE A 39 7.46 -8.17 7.72
CA ILE A 39 7.39 -6.92 8.49
C ILE A 39 8.66 -6.63 9.30
N ALA A 40 9.47 -7.65 9.55
CA ALA A 40 10.79 -7.56 10.16
C ALA A 40 11.67 -8.71 9.64
N PRO A 41 13.02 -8.58 9.70
CA PRO A 41 13.92 -9.67 9.31
C PRO A 41 13.58 -10.98 10.02
N GLY A 42 13.34 -12.05 9.24
CA GLY A 42 12.98 -13.38 9.76
C GLY A 42 11.52 -13.53 10.23
N SER A 43 10.68 -12.50 10.10
CA SER A 43 9.27 -12.59 10.48
C SER A 43 8.49 -13.49 9.50
N PRO A 44 7.66 -14.43 9.99
CA PRO A 44 6.72 -15.15 9.14
C PRO A 44 5.55 -14.26 8.68
N VAL A 45 5.33 -13.11 9.35
CA VAL A 45 4.24 -12.18 9.05
C VAL A 45 4.66 -11.25 7.93
N HIS A 46 3.84 -11.20 6.88
CA HIS A 46 4.06 -10.37 5.70
C HIS A 46 3.03 -9.24 5.64
N GLY A 47 3.47 -8.07 5.18
CA GLY A 47 2.61 -6.90 5.00
C GLY A 47 3.17 -5.92 3.97
N VAL A 48 2.32 -5.00 3.53
CA VAL A 48 2.69 -3.86 2.66
C VAL A 48 2.87 -2.64 3.55
N ARG A 49 4.03 -1.97 3.43
CA ARG A 49 4.34 -0.78 4.23
C ARG A 49 3.85 0.48 3.53
N LEU A 50 3.29 1.39 4.31
CA LEU A 50 2.71 2.63 3.83
C LEU A 50 3.43 3.82 4.46
N GLU A 51 3.47 4.92 3.71
CA GLU A 51 3.90 6.20 4.24
C GLU A 51 2.95 6.65 5.35
N SER A 52 3.51 7.01 6.50
CA SER A 52 2.70 7.50 7.61
C SER A 52 2.09 8.86 7.24
N PRO A 53 0.76 9.02 7.36
CA PRO A 53 0.13 10.33 7.13
C PRO A 53 0.55 11.37 8.18
N ASN A 54 1.18 10.95 9.28
CA ASN A 54 1.83 11.81 10.25
C ASN A 54 3.23 11.26 10.60
N PRO A 55 4.30 11.71 9.91
CA PRO A 55 5.66 11.23 10.13
C PRO A 55 6.16 11.42 11.57
N ALA A 56 5.65 12.42 12.30
CA ALA A 56 6.04 12.68 13.69
C ALA A 56 5.44 11.66 14.68
N SER A 57 4.50 10.82 14.25
CA SER A 57 3.87 9.83 15.15
C SER A 57 4.78 8.65 15.51
N GLY A 58 5.79 8.35 14.70
CA GLY A 58 6.64 7.16 14.86
C GLY A 58 5.91 5.83 14.67
N ILE A 59 4.63 5.84 14.28
CA ILE A 59 3.82 4.64 14.06
C ILE A 59 4.05 4.16 12.63
N GLU A 60 4.47 2.91 12.47
CA GLU A 60 4.51 2.23 11.17
C GLU A 60 3.10 1.86 10.72
N TRP A 61 2.78 2.16 9.46
CA TRP A 61 1.52 1.79 8.85
C TRP A 61 1.72 0.59 7.94
N VAL A 62 1.04 -0.51 8.26
CA VAL A 62 1.18 -1.78 7.53
C VAL A 62 -0.20 -2.34 7.21
N PHE A 63 -0.39 -2.74 5.96
CA PHE A 63 -1.53 -3.52 5.52
C PHE A 63 -1.18 -5.00 5.45
N TYR A 64 -2.03 -5.84 6.07
CA TYR A 64 -1.84 -7.28 6.11
C TYR A 64 -2.77 -7.99 5.13
N PRO A 65 -2.30 -9.03 4.40
CA PRO A 65 -3.15 -9.75 3.45
C PRO A 65 -4.43 -10.30 4.09
N SER A 66 -4.34 -10.80 5.33
CA SER A 66 -5.49 -11.33 6.07
C SER A 66 -6.60 -10.31 6.36
N GLN A 67 -6.33 -9.02 6.20
CA GLN A 67 -7.29 -7.93 6.43
C GLN A 67 -7.76 -7.27 5.14
N MET A 68 -6.98 -7.39 4.06
CA MET A 68 -7.12 -6.57 2.87
C MET A 68 -7.38 -7.38 1.61
N ASP A 69 -6.90 -8.62 1.53
CA ASP A 69 -7.14 -9.45 0.36
C ASP A 69 -8.63 -9.75 0.22
N GLY A 70 -9.14 -9.63 -1.01
CA GLY A 70 -10.56 -9.73 -1.32
C GLY A 70 -11.30 -8.39 -1.30
N HIS A 71 -10.72 -7.34 -0.70
CA HIS A 71 -11.28 -5.99 -0.74
C HIS A 71 -10.86 -5.23 -2.00
N ARG A 72 -11.69 -4.31 -2.46
CA ARG A 72 -11.43 -3.50 -3.66
C ARG A 72 -10.57 -2.28 -3.30
N LEU A 73 -9.33 -2.27 -3.76
CA LEU A 73 -8.44 -1.12 -3.65
C LEU A 73 -8.38 -0.34 -4.97
N GLU A 74 -8.74 0.94 -4.94
CA GLU A 74 -8.47 1.84 -6.07
C GLU A 74 -7.09 2.48 -5.87
N VAL A 75 -6.24 2.31 -6.87
CA VAL A 75 -4.83 2.65 -6.78
C VAL A 75 -4.44 3.48 -8.00
N GLU A 76 -3.79 4.61 -7.75
CA GLU A 76 -3.05 5.33 -8.78
C GLU A 76 -1.64 4.75 -8.87
N ARG A 77 -1.29 4.24 -10.06
CA ARG A 77 0.05 3.75 -10.33
C ARG A 77 0.82 4.78 -11.15
N PRO A 78 1.84 5.45 -10.60
CA PRO A 78 2.73 6.28 -11.39
C PRO A 78 3.31 5.45 -12.55
N ALA A 79 3.29 5.99 -13.76
CA ALA A 79 4.04 5.38 -14.86
C ALA A 79 5.52 5.42 -14.47
N HIS A 80 6.11 4.24 -14.29
CA HIS A 80 7.51 3.94 -13.97
C HIS A 80 8.44 5.17 -14.01
N LEU A 81 8.69 5.80 -12.85
CA LEU A 81 9.93 6.58 -12.69
C LEU A 81 11.04 5.54 -12.52
N HIS A 82 11.71 5.23 -13.64
CA HIS A 82 13.05 4.65 -13.58
C HIS A 82 13.93 5.62 -12.79
N TYR A 83 14.15 5.34 -11.52
CA TYR A 83 15.33 5.88 -10.86
C TYR A 83 16.49 4.96 -11.25
N HIS A 84 17.35 5.51 -12.11
CA HIS A 84 18.64 4.95 -12.52
C HIS A 84 19.59 4.81 -11.32
#